data_AF-A0A960T2I4-F1
#
_entry.id   AF-A0A960T2I4-F1
#
_cell.length_a   1.000
_cell.length_b   1.000
_cell.length_c   1.000
_cell.angle_alpha   90.00
_cell.angle_beta   90.00
_cell.angle_gamma   90.00
#
_symmetry.space_group_name_H-M   'P 1'
#
loop_
_entity.id
_entity.type
_entity.pdbx_description
1 polymer ?
#
loop_
_entity_poly.entity_id
_entity_poly.type
_entity_poly.pdbx_seq_one_letter_code
_entity_poly.pdbx_strand_id
1 'polypeptide(L)'
;MSDYQHKLTRTSMALDAWTLQAMKALSERLGTSKAEVIRRAVREMKERSDREDAAPKPLEALDWLQNGGGLVAEEAAEYRAAMTAERNAKKYWWES
;
A
#
# COMPACT_ATOMS: atom_id res chain seq x y z
N MET A 1 2.03 1.12 17.50
CA MET A 1 1.07 1.89 16.69
C MET A 1 0.82 3.19 17.43
N SER A 2 1.24 4.32 16.89
CA SER A 2 1.07 5.60 17.58
C SER A 2 -0.41 5.99 17.55
N ASP A 3 -1.08 5.90 18.71
CA ASP A 3 -2.44 6.38 18.93
C ASP A 3 -2.46 7.92 18.90
N TYR A 4 -2.33 8.50 17.70
CA TYR A 4 -2.69 9.89 17.48
C TYR A 4 -4.22 9.99 17.46
N GLN A 5 -4.81 10.16 18.64
CA GLN A 5 -6.23 10.40 18.78
C GLN A 5 -6.56 11.83 18.30
N HIS A 6 -6.71 11.98 16.99
CA HIS A 6 -7.11 13.25 16.39
C HIS A 6 -8.53 13.60 16.82
N LYS A 7 -8.72 14.80 17.37
CA LYS A 7 -10.04 15.33 17.75
C LYS A 7 -10.92 15.44 16.50
N LEU A 8 -12.06 14.75 16.51
CA LEU A 8 -13.04 14.85 15.42
C LEU A 8 -13.67 16.24 15.42
N THR A 9 -13.54 16.95 14.29
CA THR A 9 -14.18 18.24 14.05
C THR A 9 -15.33 18.04 13.07
N ARG A 10 -16.51 18.58 13.40
CA ARG A 10 -17.67 18.53 12.52
C ARG A 10 -17.49 19.53 11.38
N THR A 11 -17.53 19.04 10.15
CA THR A 11 -17.35 19.84 8.93
C THR A 11 -18.51 19.59 7.98
N SER A 12 -19.06 20.66 7.39
CA SER A 12 -20.04 20.58 6.30
C SER A 12 -19.35 20.83 4.96
N MET A 13 -19.70 20.05 3.94
CA MET A 13 -19.18 20.19 2.58
C MET A 13 -20.29 19.93 1.56
N ALA A 14 -20.23 20.60 0.41
CA ALA A 14 -21.08 20.30 -0.73
C ALA A 14 -20.40 19.22 -1.58
N LEU A 15 -21.17 18.22 -2.00
CA LEU A 15 -20.72 17.11 -2.85
C LEU A 15 -21.69 16.97 -4.01
N ASP A 16 -21.17 16.61 -5.18
CA ASP A 16 -22.01 16.31 -6.33
C ASP A 16 -22.81 15.01 -6.12
N ALA A 17 -23.86 14.85 -6.93
CA ALA A 17 -24.78 13.73 -6.82
C ALA A 17 -24.10 12.37 -7.03
N TRP A 18 -23.10 12.31 -7.93
CA TRP A 18 -22.39 11.08 -8.21
C TRP A 18 -21.51 10.68 -7.02
N THR A 19 -20.78 11.62 -6.41
CA THR A 19 -19.98 11.38 -5.21
C THR A 19 -20.84 10.87 -4.06
N LEU A 20 -22.03 11.44 -3.85
CA LEU A 20 -22.97 10.96 -2.82
C LEU A 20 -23.44 9.52 -3.07
N GLN A 21 -23.68 9.14 -4.33
CA GLN A 21 -24.06 7.78 -4.71
C GLN A 21 -22.90 6.79 -4.52
N ALA A 22 -21.69 7.15 -4.97
CA ALA A 22 -20.49 6.34 -4.80
C ALA A 22 -20.20 6.10 -3.31
N MET A 23 -20.29 7.13 -2.48
CA MET A 23 -20.13 7.01 -1.03
C MET A 23 -21.18 6.09 -0.39
N LYS A 24 -22.43 6.14 -0.85
CA LYS A 24 -23.49 5.24 -0.38
C LYS A 24 -23.16 3.78 -0.71
N ALA A 25 -22.81 3.48 -1.96
CA ALA A 25 -22.46 2.14 -2.39
C ALA A 25 -21.23 1.59 -1.64
N LEU A 26 -20.20 2.41 -1.43
CA LEU A 26 -19.01 2.02 -0.67
C LEU A 26 -19.31 1.80 0.83
N SER A 27 -20.15 2.65 1.42
CA SER A 27 -20.59 2.54 2.81
C SER A 27 -21.34 1.23 3.05
N GLU A 28 -22.27 0.88 2.16
CA GLU A 28 -23.02 -0.38 2.21
C GLU A 28 -22.11 -1.60 2.01
N ARG A 29 -21.25 -1.57 0.99
CA ARG A 29 -20.32 -2.67 0.69
C ARG A 29 -19.34 -2.96 1.83
N LEU A 30 -18.87 -1.92 2.51
CA LEU A 30 -17.89 -2.05 3.59
C LEU A 30 -18.51 -2.20 4.98
N GLY A 31 -19.83 -2.01 5.11
CA GLY A 31 -20.51 -1.99 6.42
C GLY A 31 -20.03 -0.86 7.33
N THR A 32 -19.70 0.31 6.78
CA THR A 32 -19.16 1.46 7.53
C THR A 32 -19.92 2.75 7.24
N SER A 33 -19.71 3.80 8.03
CA SER A 33 -20.34 5.10 7.78
C SER A 33 -19.74 5.83 6.56
N LYS A 34 -20.53 6.69 5.92
CA LYS A 34 -20.06 7.61 4.86
C LYS A 34 -18.84 8.46 5.29
N ALA A 35 -18.80 8.90 6.54
CA ALA A 35 -17.66 9.65 7.08
C ALA A 35 -16.39 8.78 7.18
N GLU A 36 -16.55 7.49 7.47
CA GLU A 36 -15.43 6.53 7.46
C GLU A 36 -14.91 6.25 6.06
N VAL A 37 -15.81 6.17 5.06
CA VAL A 37 -15.43 6.08 3.65
C VAL A 37 -14.55 7.27 3.25
N ILE A 38 -14.95 8.50 3.62
CA ILE A 38 -14.13 9.70 3.36
C ILE A 38 -12.78 9.61 4.06
N ARG A 39 -12.74 9.25 5.36
CA ARG A 39 -11.48 9.13 6.11
C ARG A 39 -10.51 8.14 5.46
N ARG A 40 -11.01 6.98 5.04
CA ARG A 40 -10.18 5.97 4.34
C ARG A 40 -9.69 6.47 2.99
N ALA A 41 -10.56 7.12 2.20
CA ALA A 41 -10.17 7.66 0.90
C ALA A 41 -9.10 8.77 1.02
N VAL A 42 -9.26 9.69 1.98
CA VAL A 42 -8.27 10.74 2.25
C VAL A 42 -6.96 10.14 2.73
N ARG A 43 -7.01 9.15 3.64
CA ARG A 43 -5.83 8.45 4.11
C ARG A 43 -5.08 7.76 2.97
N GLU A 44 -5.77 6.95 2.16
CA GLU A 44 -5.17 6.26 1.02
C GLU A 44 -4.53 7.25 0.04
N MET A 45 -5.21 8.36 -0.25
CA MET A 45 -4.68 9.39 -1.15
C MET A 45 -3.42 10.05 -0.57
N LYS A 46 -3.40 10.35 0.73
CA LYS A 46 -2.23 10.92 1.40
C LYS A 46 -1.07 9.93 1.45
N GLU A 47 -1.32 8.69 1.85
CA GLU A 47 -0.31 7.63 1.90
C GLU A 47 0.25 7.30 0.52
N ARG A 48 -0.57 7.39 -0.54
CA ARG A 48 -0.09 7.30 -1.92
C ARG A 48 0.80 8.48 -2.30
N SER A 49 0.38 9.71 -2.01
CA SER A 49 1.19 10.91 -2.25
C SER A 49 2.53 10.82 -1.52
N ASP A 50 2.52 10.43 -0.24
CA ASP A 50 3.74 10.31 0.56
C ASP A 50 4.69 9.24 0.01
N ARG A 51 4.14 8.14 -0.51
CA ARG A 51 4.94 7.11 -1.20
C ARG A 51 5.54 7.63 -2.50
N GLU A 52 4.78 8.43 -3.26
CA GLU A 52 5.26 9.04 -4.50
C GLU A 52 6.35 10.08 -4.24
N ASP A 53 6.20 10.89 -3.18
CA ASP A 53 7.18 11.90 -2.78
C ASP A 53 8.46 11.27 -2.18
N ALA A 54 8.31 10.17 -1.43
CA ALA A 54 9.44 9.43 -0.87
C ALA A 54 10.11 8.49 -1.89
N ALA A 55 9.47 8.21 -3.03
CA ALA A 55 10.06 7.39 -4.07
C ALA A 55 11.26 8.13 -4.69
N PRO A 56 12.38 7.43 -4.94
CA PRO A 56 13.48 8.04 -5.68
C PRO A 56 12.97 8.50 -7.04
N LYS A 57 13.41 9.69 -7.48
CA LYS A 57 13.03 10.16 -8.82
C LYS A 57 13.50 9.15 -9.86
N PRO A 58 12.83 9.01 -11.01
CA PRO A 58 13.19 8.01 -12.01
C PRO A 58 14.68 8.02 -12.40
N LEU A 59 15.29 9.21 -12.48
CA LEU A 59 16.72 9.35 -12.77
C LEU A 59 17.62 8.91 -11.61
N GLU A 60 17.24 9.21 -10.36
CA GLU A 60 17.97 8.78 -9.15
C GLU A 60 17.85 7.25 -8.97
N ALA A 61 16.69 6.68 -9.27
CA ALA A 61 16.49 5.24 -9.27
C ALA A 61 17.33 4.54 -10.35
N LEU A 62 17.45 5.14 -11.54
CA LEU A 62 18.31 4.63 -12.61
C LEU A 62 19.79 4.74 -12.26
N ASP A 63 20.22 5.87 -11.70
CA ASP A 63 21.59 6.06 -11.21
C ASP A 63 21.94 5.04 -10.11
N TRP A 64 21.02 4.82 -9.16
CA TRP A 64 21.17 3.79 -8.14
C TRP A 64 21.29 2.38 -8.76
N LEU A 65 20.44 2.03 -9.73
CA LEU A 65 20.54 0.74 -10.44
C LEU A 65 21.87 0.58 -11.18
N GLN A 66 22.34 1.64 -11.84
CA GLN A 66 23.60 1.65 -12.60
C GLN A 66 24.82 1.53 -11.68
N ASN A 67 24.75 2.11 -10.48
CA ASN A 67 25.82 2.08 -9.48
C ASN A 67 25.78 0.83 -8.57
N GLY A 68 25.08 -0.23 -8.98
CA GLY A 68 25.08 -1.51 -8.26
C GLY A 68 23.99 -1.65 -7.20
N GLY A 69 22.89 -0.88 -7.31
CA GLY A 69 21.73 -1.04 -6.44
C GLY A 69 20.99 -2.38 -6.61
N GLY A 70 21.18 -3.05 -7.74
CA GLY A 70 20.63 -4.40 -7.98
C GLY A 70 21.48 -5.50 -7.34
N LEU A 71 20.87 -6.68 -7.14
CA LEU A 71 21.61 -7.91 -6.81
C LEU A 71 22.54 -8.28 -7.96
N VAL A 72 23.78 -8.62 -7.64
CA VAL A 72 24.73 -9.18 -8.62
C VAL A 72 24.22 -10.56 -9.07
N ALA A 73 24.58 -11.00 -10.28
CA ALA A 73 24.07 -12.24 -10.87
C ALA A 73 24.24 -13.48 -9.96
N GLU A 74 25.33 -13.52 -9.18
CA GLU A 74 25.63 -14.57 -8.20
C GLU A 74 24.66 -14.50 -7.01
N GLU A 75 24.51 -13.34 -6.39
CA GLU A 75 23.56 -13.12 -5.27
C GLU A 75 22.11 -13.39 -5.70
N ALA A 76 21.75 -13.06 -6.94
CA ALA A 76 20.45 -13.36 -7.51
C ALA A 76 20.22 -14.87 -7.71
N ALA A 77 21.27 -15.62 -8.05
CA ALA A 77 21.20 -17.08 -8.17
C ALA A 77 21.01 -17.74 -6.80
N GLU A 78 21.76 -17.29 -5.79
CA GLU A 78 21.62 -17.75 -4.40
C GLU A 78 20.23 -17.45 -3.84
N TYR A 79 19.72 -16.23 -4.04
CA TYR A 79 18.37 -15.85 -3.60
C TYR A 79 17.29 -16.72 -4.25
N ARG A 80 17.39 -17.01 -5.55
CA ARG A 80 16.46 -17.90 -6.26
C ARG A 80 16.50 -19.33 -5.73
N ALA A 81 17.69 -19.86 -5.44
CA ALA A 81 17.85 -21.19 -4.88
C ALA A 81 17.22 -21.27 -3.48
N ALA A 82 17.47 -20.28 -2.62
CA ALA A 82 16.89 -20.20 -1.28
C ALA A 82 15.35 -20.12 -1.30
N MET A 83 14.77 -19.25 -2.15
CA MET A 83 13.31 -19.13 -2.30
C MET A 83 12.66 -20.42 -2.82
N THR A 84 13.34 -21.15 -3.70
CA THR A 84 12.84 -22.42 -4.22
C THR A 84 12.86 -23.50 -3.14
N ALA A 85 13.93 -23.56 -2.34
CA ALA A 85 14.04 -24.45 -1.19
C ALA A 85 12.94 -24.16 -0.14
N GLU A 86 12.71 -22.89 0.19
CA GLU A 86 11.64 -22.48 1.12
C GLU A 86 10.25 -22.88 0.61
N ARG A 87 9.95 -22.62 -0.67
CA ARG A 87 8.66 -23.03 -1.28
C ARG A 87 8.48 -24.54 -1.26
N ASN A 88 9.53 -25.30 -1.54
CA ASN A 88 9.47 -26.76 -1.52
C ASN A 88 9.27 -27.28 -0.08
N ALA A 89 9.94 -26.71 0.92
CA ALA A 89 9.72 -27.05 2.32
C ALA A 89 8.27 -26.77 2.77
N LYS A 90 7.71 -25.62 2.37
CA LYS A 90 6.30 -25.27 2.60
C LYS A 90 5.31 -26.09 1.79
N LYS A 91 5.74 -26.83 0.77
CA LYS A 91 4.86 -27.69 -0.05
C LYS A 91 4.61 -29.05 0.61
N TYR A 92 5.48 -29.52 1.49
CA TYR A 92 5.34 -30.82 2.18
C TYR A 92 5.02 -30.66 3.68
N TRP A 93 4.57 -29.48 4.10
CA TRP A 93 4.30 -29.16 5.51
C TRP A 93 3.19 -30.02 6.15
N TRP A 94 2.37 -30.68 5.35
CA TRP A 94 1.32 -31.61 5.81
C TRP A 94 1.75 -33.10 5.79
N GLU A 95 2.97 -33.41 5.34
CA GLU A 95 3.53 -34.78 5.35
C GLU A 95 4.49 -35.02 6.54
N SER A 96 4.64 -34.02 7.42
CA SER A 96 5.42 -34.05 8.67
C SER A 96 4.48 -33.97 9.87
#